data_AF-A0A954CIH6-F1
#
_entry.id   AF-A0A954CIH6-F1
#
_cell.length_a   1.000
_cell.length_b   1.000
_cell.length_c   1.000
_cell.angle_alpha   90.00
_cell.angle_beta   90.00
_cell.angle_gamma   90.00
#
_symmetry.space_group_name_H-M   'P 1'
#
loop_
_entity.id
_entity.type
_entity.pdbx_description
1 polymer ?
#
loop_
_entity_poly.entity_id
_entity_poly.type
_entity_poly.pdbx_seq_one_letter_code
_entity_poly.pdbx_strand_id
1 'polypeptide(L)'
;MAKSALVMIADCDSREPQDLRKLVNNNLAADELAPISVTEPVFCLLPNRNIETWCEWASGSAVDEENAYPKQSKKESEAANRLVQRIMQILQNPTEIDDVEPASLRRALEEIRRLRDWCR
;
A
#
# COMPACT_ATOMS: atom_id res chain seq x y z
N MET A 1 27.87 -4.74 1.60
CA MET A 1 26.92 -5.88 1.53
C MET A 1 25.70 -5.42 0.76
N ALA A 2 25.11 -6.27 -0.09
CA ALA A 2 23.84 -5.96 -0.72
C ALA A 2 22.72 -6.03 0.34
N LYS A 3 21.86 -5.01 0.39
CA LYS A 3 20.64 -4.97 1.19
C LYS A 3 19.50 -5.55 0.33
N SER A 4 18.72 -6.50 0.86
CA SER A 4 17.54 -7.06 0.20
C SER A 4 16.27 -6.77 1.00
N ALA A 5 15.22 -6.34 0.29
CA ALA A 5 13.90 -6.07 0.86
C ALA A 5 12.82 -6.79 0.04
N LEU A 6 11.73 -7.18 0.70
CA LEU A 6 10.52 -7.71 0.09
C LEU A 6 9.43 -6.64 0.15
N VAL A 7 8.80 -6.35 -0.98
CA VAL A 7 7.62 -5.47 -1.03
C VAL A 7 6.44 -6.31 -1.50
N MET A 8 5.43 -6.44 -0.64
CA MET A 8 4.18 -7.11 -0.93
C MET A 8 3.13 -6.08 -1.34
N ILE A 9 2.49 -6.31 -2.49
CA ILE A 9 1.41 -5.48 -3.01
C ILE A 9 0.25 -6.42 -3.32
N ALA A 10 -0.90 -6.19 -2.70
CA ALA A 10 -2.06 -7.04 -2.87
C ALA A 10 -3.35 -6.30 -2.54
N ASP A 11 -4.36 -6.49 -3.39
CA ASP A 11 -5.73 -6.06 -3.15
C ASP A 11 -6.35 -6.92 -2.04
N CYS A 12 -6.98 -6.30 -1.05
CA CYS A 12 -7.63 -7.06 0.02
C CYS A 12 -9.05 -7.53 -0.37
N ASP A 13 -9.63 -7.01 -1.46
CA ASP A 13 -10.87 -7.49 -2.10
C ASP A 13 -12.08 -7.67 -1.17
N SER A 14 -12.09 -7.06 0.04
CA SER A 14 -13.11 -7.06 1.13
C SER A 14 -12.57 -7.54 2.47
N ARG A 15 -11.36 -8.08 2.50
CA ARG A 15 -10.65 -8.41 3.75
C ARG A 15 -10.06 -7.14 4.34
N GLU A 16 -9.96 -7.05 5.65
CA GLU A 16 -9.20 -5.94 6.24
C GLU A 16 -7.70 -6.20 6.01
N PRO A 17 -6.85 -5.17 5.82
CA PRO A 17 -5.41 -5.42 5.61
C PRO A 17 -4.73 -6.16 6.76
N GLN A 18 -5.28 -6.05 7.98
CA GLN A 18 -4.85 -6.87 9.11
C GLN A 18 -5.09 -8.36 8.87
N ASP A 19 -6.17 -8.73 8.17
CA ASP A 19 -6.47 -10.12 7.80
C ASP A 19 -5.48 -10.63 6.77
N LEU A 20 -4.99 -9.80 5.85
CA LEU A 20 -3.96 -10.22 4.89
C LEU A 20 -2.63 -10.46 5.59
N ARG A 21 -2.18 -9.55 6.46
CA ARG A 21 -0.95 -9.76 7.24
C ARG A 21 -1.06 -10.98 8.15
N LYS A 22 -2.22 -11.19 8.76
CA LYS A 22 -2.52 -12.36 9.59
C LYS A 22 -2.53 -13.64 8.76
N LEU A 23 -3.11 -13.62 7.55
CA LEU A 23 -3.08 -14.74 6.61
C LEU A 23 -1.65 -15.10 6.23
N VAL A 24 -0.81 -14.11 5.90
CA VAL A 24 0.59 -14.35 5.58
C VAL A 24 1.34 -14.94 6.79
N ASN A 25 1.17 -14.37 7.98
CA ASN A 25 1.80 -14.91 9.19
C ASN A 25 1.31 -16.32 9.55
N ASN A 26 0.03 -16.64 9.29
CA ASN A 26 -0.52 -17.97 9.49
C ASN A 26 0.09 -18.98 8.50
N ASN A 27 0.27 -18.59 7.23
CA ASN A 27 0.91 -19.43 6.22
C ASN A 27 2.39 -19.66 6.55
N LEU A 28 3.11 -18.61 6.97
CA LEU A 28 4.48 -18.73 7.45
C LEU A 28 4.57 -19.71 8.63
N ALA A 29 3.67 -19.61 9.60
CA ALA A 29 3.64 -20.51 10.74
C ALA A 29 3.34 -21.97 10.34
N ALA A 30 2.51 -22.20 9.32
CA ALA A 30 2.23 -23.53 8.78
C ALA A 30 3.47 -24.20 8.15
N ASP A 31 4.40 -23.37 7.65
CA ASP A 31 5.71 -23.78 7.12
C ASP A 31 6.84 -23.70 8.16
N GLU A 32 6.52 -23.55 9.45
CA GLU A 32 7.47 -23.40 10.57
C GLU A 32 8.40 -22.17 10.44
N LEU A 33 7.98 -21.15 9.71
CA LEU A 33 8.68 -19.88 9.54
C LEU A 33 8.22 -18.83 10.56
N ALA A 34 9.13 -17.91 10.88
CA ALA A 34 8.83 -16.78 11.77
C ALA A 34 7.81 -15.81 11.14
N PRO A 35 6.94 -15.17 11.95
CA PRO A 35 6.01 -14.16 11.46
C PRO A 35 6.75 -12.89 11.02
N ILE A 36 6.17 -12.16 10.07
CA ILE A 36 6.72 -10.89 9.60
C ILE A 36 6.83 -9.91 10.78
N SER A 37 8.05 -9.45 11.06
CA SER A 37 8.32 -8.43 12.07
C SER A 37 8.39 -7.03 11.46
N VAL A 38 8.06 -6.00 12.24
CA VAL A 38 8.26 -4.59 11.86
C VAL A 38 9.74 -4.22 11.69
N THR A 39 10.64 -5.02 12.27
CA THR A 39 12.09 -4.85 12.15
C THR A 39 12.67 -5.50 10.90
N GLU A 40 11.89 -6.33 10.19
CA GLU A 40 12.32 -6.97 8.95
C GLU A 40 12.08 -6.06 7.75
N PRO A 41 12.88 -6.21 6.67
CA PRO A 41 12.73 -5.43 5.45
C PRO A 41 11.59 -5.97 4.58
N VAL A 42 10.41 -6.21 5.16
CA VAL A 42 9.20 -6.67 4.50
C VAL A 42 8.14 -5.59 4.57
N PHE A 43 7.80 -4.98 3.44
CA PHE A 43 6.92 -3.80 3.35
C PHE A 43 5.60 -4.15 2.67
N CYS A 44 4.48 -3.58 3.14
CA CYS A 44 3.14 -3.99 2.70
C CYS A 44 2.35 -2.81 2.12
N LEU A 45 2.02 -2.85 0.83
CA LEU A 45 1.18 -1.85 0.17
C LEU A 45 -0.18 -2.48 -0.16
N LEU A 46 -1.14 -2.30 0.75
CA LEU A 46 -2.38 -3.08 0.78
C LEU A 46 -3.60 -2.18 0.67
N PRO A 47 -4.16 -1.97 -0.54
CA PRO A 47 -5.47 -1.35 -0.69
C PRO A 47 -6.54 -2.16 0.08
N ASN A 48 -7.43 -1.49 0.80
CA ASN A 48 -8.56 -2.14 1.49
C ASN A 48 -9.49 -2.88 0.49
N ARG A 49 -9.62 -2.32 -0.72
CA ARG A 49 -10.39 -2.92 -1.82
C ARG A 49 -9.46 -3.30 -2.94
N ASN A 50 -9.20 -2.35 -3.83
CA ASN A 50 -8.32 -2.53 -4.97
C ASN A 50 -7.49 -1.27 -5.24
N ILE A 51 -6.41 -1.43 -6.00
CA ILE A 51 -5.53 -0.33 -6.39
C ILE A 51 -6.26 0.79 -7.14
N GLU A 52 -7.35 0.48 -7.86
CA GLU A 52 -8.19 1.48 -8.52
C GLU A 52 -8.76 2.52 -7.55
N THR A 53 -9.02 2.13 -6.30
CA THR A 53 -9.46 3.07 -5.24
C THR A 53 -8.43 4.19 -5.04
N TRP A 54 -7.13 3.86 -5.01
CA TRP A 54 -6.07 4.86 -4.87
C TRP A 54 -5.91 5.71 -6.13
N CYS A 55 -6.09 5.10 -7.30
CA CYS A 55 -6.06 5.80 -8.59
C CYS A 55 -7.19 6.84 -8.74
N GLU A 56 -8.39 6.52 -8.26
CA GLU A 56 -9.53 7.47 -8.23
C GLU A 56 -9.27 8.62 -7.27
N TRP A 57 -8.75 8.33 -6.07
CA TRP A 57 -8.35 9.35 -5.11
C TRP A 57 -7.29 10.30 -5.70
N ALA A 58 -6.29 9.76 -6.39
CA ALA A 58 -5.25 10.55 -7.04
C ALA A 58 -5.78 11.45 -8.17
N SER A 59 -6.99 11.18 -8.66
CA SER A 59 -7.69 12.01 -9.65
C SER A 59 -8.54 13.12 -9.01
N GLY A 60 -8.53 13.24 -7.67
CA GLY A 60 -9.23 14.28 -6.91
C GLY A 60 -10.63 13.88 -6.44
N SER A 61 -11.01 12.61 -6.63
CA SER A 61 -12.30 12.09 -6.17
C SER A 61 -12.25 11.77 -4.67
N ALA A 62 -13.34 12.02 -3.95
CA ALA A 62 -13.58 11.35 -2.68
C ALA A 62 -13.79 9.86 -2.97
N VAL A 63 -13.13 8.99 -2.21
CA VAL A 63 -13.19 7.55 -2.43
C VAL A 63 -13.72 6.81 -1.21
N ASP A 64 -14.35 5.69 -1.49
CA ASP A 64 -14.90 4.78 -0.50
C ASP A 64 -14.03 3.50 -0.45
N GLU A 65 -13.54 3.15 0.74
CA GLU A 65 -12.74 1.94 0.93
C GLU A 65 -13.58 0.69 1.25
N GLU A 66 -14.90 0.75 1.09
CA GLU A 66 -15.84 -0.36 1.28
C GLU A 66 -16.32 -0.98 -0.04
N ASN A 67 -16.25 -0.25 -1.16
CA ASN A 67 -16.73 -0.71 -2.46
C ASN A 67 -15.60 -0.84 -3.48
N ALA A 68 -15.65 -1.87 -4.33
CA ALA A 68 -14.65 -2.09 -5.36
C ALA A 68 -14.86 -1.10 -6.52
N TYR A 69 -13.77 -0.46 -6.97
CA TYR A 69 -13.80 0.42 -8.13
C TYR A 69 -13.59 -0.36 -9.43
N PRO A 70 -14.30 -0.03 -10.52
CA PRO A 70 -14.12 -0.72 -11.79
C PRO A 70 -12.74 -0.47 -12.39
N LYS A 71 -12.19 -1.48 -13.07
CA LYS A 71 -10.91 -1.36 -13.80
C LYS A 71 -10.98 -0.26 -14.85
N GLN A 72 -9.97 0.60 -14.87
CA GLN A 72 -9.85 1.69 -15.84
C GLN A 72 -9.21 1.23 -17.16
N SER A 73 -9.81 0.24 -17.82
CA SER A 73 -9.25 -0.51 -18.97
C SER A 73 -8.58 0.29 -20.11
N LYS A 74 -8.87 1.58 -20.28
CA LYS A 74 -8.24 2.44 -21.31
C LYS A 74 -7.24 3.46 -20.78
N LYS A 75 -7.13 3.64 -19.46
CA LYS A 75 -6.37 4.71 -18.81
C LYS A 75 -5.54 4.25 -17.62
N GLU A 76 -5.34 2.94 -17.46
CA GLU A 76 -4.59 2.36 -16.31
C GLU A 76 -3.22 3.00 -16.13
N SER A 77 -2.46 3.15 -17.23
CA SER A 77 -1.14 3.79 -17.18
C SER A 77 -1.21 5.26 -16.75
N GLU A 78 -2.16 6.04 -17.27
CA GLU A 78 -2.34 7.44 -16.89
C GLU A 78 -2.72 7.58 -15.41
N ALA A 79 -3.57 6.68 -14.92
CA ALA A 79 -4.04 6.67 -13.54
C ALA A 79 -2.93 6.26 -12.58
N ALA A 80 -2.16 5.23 -12.90
CA ALA A 80 -0.98 4.83 -12.16
C ALA A 80 0.07 5.96 -12.11
N ASN A 81 0.30 6.65 -13.24
CA ASN A 81 1.21 7.79 -13.28
C ASN A 81 0.73 8.95 -12.40
N ARG A 82 -0.57 9.28 -12.40
CA ARG A 82 -1.15 10.27 -11.50
C ARG A 82 -0.97 9.88 -10.03
N LEU A 83 -1.24 8.62 -9.70
CA LEU A 83 -1.04 8.08 -8.35
C LEU A 83 0.41 8.23 -7.90
N VAL A 84 1.37 7.80 -8.73
CA VAL A 84 2.81 7.94 -8.43
C VAL A 84 3.21 9.40 -8.25
N GLN A 85 2.76 10.30 -9.13
CA GLN A 85 3.06 11.73 -8.99
C GLN A 85 2.50 12.31 -7.68
N ARG A 86 1.27 11.96 -7.33
CA ARG A 86 0.63 12.42 -6.09
C ARG A 86 1.34 11.89 -4.85
N ILE A 87 1.71 10.61 -4.84
CA ILE A 87 2.51 9.99 -3.79
C ILE A 87 3.86 10.71 -3.66
N MET A 88 4.56 10.99 -4.76
CA MET A 88 5.86 11.67 -4.74
C MET A 88 5.75 13.09 -4.15
N GLN A 89 4.69 13.83 -4.46
CA GLN A 89 4.42 15.15 -3.86
C GLN A 89 4.27 15.04 -2.34
N ILE A 90 3.46 14.11 -1.86
CA ILE A 90 3.24 13.90 -0.42
C ILE A 90 4.52 13.45 0.30
N LEU A 91 5.32 12.60 -0.34
CA LEU A 91 6.59 12.16 0.24
C LEU A 91 7.65 13.27 0.33
N GLN A 92 7.51 14.34 -0.46
CA GLN A 92 8.31 15.55 -0.36
C GLN A 92 7.83 16.48 0.77
N ASN A 93 6.55 16.45 1.14
CA ASN A 93 5.97 17.23 2.23
C ASN A 93 5.32 16.35 3.32
N PRO A 94 6.10 15.88 4.30
CA PRO A 94 5.64 14.84 5.21
C PRO A 94 4.39 15.14 6.04
N THR A 95 4.08 16.41 6.29
CA THR A 95 2.89 16.81 7.05
C THR A 95 1.59 16.47 6.34
N GLU A 96 1.61 16.24 5.02
CA GLU A 96 0.41 15.92 4.24
C GLU A 96 -0.04 14.46 4.34
N ILE A 97 0.74 13.57 4.97
CA ILE A 97 0.34 12.15 5.07
C ILE A 97 -0.86 11.95 5.97
N ASP A 98 -0.92 12.67 7.09
CA ASP A 98 -1.97 12.47 8.09
C ASP A 98 -3.36 12.84 7.54
N ASP A 99 -3.38 13.71 6.53
CA ASP A 99 -4.58 14.17 5.83
C ASP A 99 -4.98 13.29 4.62
N VAL A 100 -4.28 12.19 4.36
CA VAL A 100 -4.61 11.28 3.26
C VAL A 100 -5.80 10.39 3.63
N GLU A 101 -6.93 10.67 2.98
CA GLU A 101 -8.19 9.92 3.07
C GLU A 101 -8.40 8.97 1.88
N PRO A 102 -7.44 8.05 1.66
CA PRO A 102 -7.74 6.66 2.02
C PRO A 102 -6.83 6.18 3.14
N ALA A 103 -7.41 5.58 4.18
CA ALA A 103 -6.67 5.03 5.31
C ALA A 103 -5.70 3.92 4.89
N SER A 104 -6.02 3.12 3.86
CA SER A 104 -5.07 2.16 3.31
C SER A 104 -3.90 2.80 2.58
N LEU A 105 -4.12 3.90 1.85
CA LEU A 105 -3.06 4.63 1.18
C LEU A 105 -2.14 5.32 2.20
N ARG A 106 -2.70 5.92 3.25
CA ARG A 106 -1.91 6.50 4.36
C ARG A 106 -0.95 5.48 4.97
N ARG A 107 -1.45 4.28 5.31
CA ARG A 107 -0.61 3.16 5.79
C ARG A 107 0.45 2.74 4.76
N ALA A 108 0.09 2.67 3.48
CA ALA A 108 1.05 2.35 2.42
C ALA A 108 2.16 3.40 2.31
N LEU A 109 1.84 4.69 2.51
CA LEU A 109 2.83 5.76 2.52
C LEU A 109 3.78 5.69 3.72
N GLU A 110 3.31 5.26 4.89
CA GLU A 110 4.15 4.97 6.06
C GLU A 110 5.14 3.84 5.76
N GLU A 111 4.69 2.78 5.09
CA GLU A 111 5.53 1.67 4.63
C GLU A 111 6.59 2.13 3.60
N ILE A 112 6.22 3.01 2.68
CA ILE A 112 7.18 3.61 1.73
C ILE A 112 8.22 4.47 2.46
N ARG A 113 7.82 5.23 3.49
CA ARG A 113 8.77 5.98 4.34
C ARG A 113 9.73 5.03 5.05
N ARG A 114 9.20 3.97 5.66
CA ARG A 114 10.00 2.94 6.33
C ARG A 114 11.00 2.30 5.38
N LEU A 115 10.60 2.01 4.13
CA LEU A 115 11.48 1.47 3.10
C LEU A 115 12.59 2.45 2.74
N ARG A 116 12.24 3.72 2.52
CA ARG A 116 13.23 4.77 2.22
C ARG A 116 14.27 4.90 3.32
N ASP A 117 13.82 4.90 4.57
CA ASP A 117 14.70 5.06 5.73
C ASP A 117 15.57 3.81 5.96
N TRP A 118 15.07 2.61 5.63
CA TRP A 118 15.84 1.37 5.65
C TRP A 118 16.91 1.30 4.53
N CYS A 119 16.62 1.88 3.36
CA CYS A 119 17.57 1.93 2.24
C CYS A 119 18.72 2.91 2.47
N ARG A 120 18.54 3.94 3.29
CA ARG A 120 19.62 4.86 3.71
C ARG A 120 20.68 4.15 4.55
#